data_AF-A0A7H8PHG1-F1
#
_entry.id   AF-A0A7H8PHG1-F1
#
_cell.length_a   1.000
_cell.length_b   1.000
_cell.length_c   1.000
_cell.angle_alpha   90.00
_cell.angle_beta   90.00
_cell.angle_gamma   90.00
#
_symmetry.space_group_name_H-M   'P 1'
#
loop_
_entity.id
_entity.type
_entity.pdbx_description
1 polymer ?
#
loop_
_entity_poly.entity_id
_entity_poly.type
_entity_poly.pdbx_seq_one_letter_code
_entity_poly.pdbx_strand_id
1 'polypeptide(L)'
;MSKPLINLWDTVGLGIIIEYPTGIIIANQTGGTACLDSKCEGVYLPLANDYNEETKEFLSPEIELSNYFQGAKYKGSGAIKGIDQEDVKEINAIINKAGLSGLIEVDVERLAASHEAWIRIKIKDDKNIQLICGFENYPLKGVLTWANSD
;
A
#
# COMPACT_ATOMS: atom_id res chain seq x y z
N MET A 1 -23.43 -10.84 13.09
CA MET A 1 -23.62 -10.20 11.78
C MET A 1 -22.24 -10.00 11.17
N SER A 2 -22.08 -10.24 9.86
CA SER A 2 -20.83 -9.95 9.16
C SER A 2 -20.60 -8.44 9.14
N LYS A 3 -19.35 -8.01 9.39
CA LYS A 3 -18.96 -6.59 9.26
C LYS A 3 -19.19 -6.13 7.80
N PRO A 4 -19.58 -4.87 7.55
CA PRO A 4 -19.57 -4.28 6.22
C PRO A 4 -18.20 -4.43 5.55
N LEU A 5 -18.20 -4.58 4.22
CA LEU A 5 -17.01 -4.83 3.40
C LEU A 5 -16.92 -3.78 2.28
N ILE A 6 -15.74 -3.19 2.10
CA ILE A 6 -15.39 -2.29 0.98
C ILE A 6 -14.24 -2.94 0.21
N ASN A 7 -14.43 -3.16 -1.09
CA ASN A 7 -13.41 -3.73 -1.98
C ASN A 7 -12.71 -2.62 -2.78
N LEU A 8 -11.38 -2.67 -2.84
CA LEU A 8 -10.54 -1.65 -3.50
C LEU A 8 -10.06 -2.03 -4.91
N TRP A 9 -10.40 -3.22 -5.40
CA TRP A 9 -10.03 -3.74 -6.73
C TRP A 9 -10.33 -2.85 -7.94
N ASP A 10 -11.24 -1.88 -7.83
CA ASP A 10 -11.59 -0.91 -8.89
C ASP A 10 -11.02 0.51 -8.62
N THR A 11 -10.15 0.65 -7.61
CA THR A 11 -9.47 1.91 -7.33
C THR A 11 -8.25 2.08 -8.24
N VAL A 12 -7.96 3.33 -8.60
CA VAL A 12 -6.74 3.70 -9.33
C VAL A 12 -5.87 4.54 -8.41
N GLY A 13 -4.58 4.21 -8.37
CA GLY A 13 -3.59 4.91 -7.57
C GLY A 13 -3.16 4.16 -6.32
N LEU A 14 -2.13 4.71 -5.72
CA LEU A 14 -1.63 4.32 -4.41
C LEU A 14 -2.60 4.78 -3.32
N GLY A 15 -2.77 3.94 -2.31
CA GLY A 15 -3.43 4.32 -1.07
C GLY A 15 -2.83 3.61 0.12
N ILE A 16 -3.27 4.03 1.31
CA ILE A 16 -3.00 3.32 2.55
C ILE A 16 -4.31 2.90 3.22
N ILE A 17 -4.26 1.78 3.94
CA ILE A 17 -5.27 1.39 4.90
C ILE A 17 -4.67 1.58 6.28
N ILE A 18 -5.25 2.46 7.09
CA ILE A 18 -4.90 2.65 8.50
C ILE A 18 -5.65 1.59 9.29
N GLU A 19 -4.93 0.64 9.92
CA GLU A 19 -5.55 -0.42 10.74
C GLU A 19 -6.22 0.22 11.96
N TYR A 20 -7.55 0.17 12.02
CA TYR A 20 -8.35 0.84 13.05
C TYR A 20 -9.70 0.14 13.25
N PRO A 21 -10.22 0.01 14.49
CA PRO A 21 -11.45 -0.73 14.78
C PRO A 21 -12.73 0.03 14.38
N THR A 22 -12.91 0.27 13.08
CA THR A 22 -14.03 1.03 12.51
C THR A 22 -15.35 0.26 12.45
N GLY A 23 -15.31 -1.06 12.60
CA GLY A 23 -16.41 -1.96 12.27
C GLY A 23 -16.50 -2.30 10.78
N ILE A 24 -15.63 -1.75 9.91
CA ILE A 24 -15.65 -1.92 8.45
C ILE A 24 -14.39 -2.64 7.98
N ILE A 25 -14.56 -3.70 7.19
CA ILE A 25 -13.46 -4.41 6.54
C ILE A 25 -13.15 -3.76 5.20
N ILE A 26 -11.88 -3.47 4.97
CA ILE A 26 -11.33 -3.07 3.68
C ILE A 26 -10.62 -4.28 3.08
N ALA A 27 -10.89 -4.60 1.82
CA ALA A 27 -10.26 -5.71 1.11
C ALA A 27 -9.75 -5.31 -0.27
N ASN A 28 -8.75 -6.04 -0.77
CA ASN A 28 -8.21 -5.88 -2.10
C ASN A 28 -7.78 -7.23 -2.68
N GLN A 29 -7.80 -7.34 -4.01
CA GLN A 29 -7.13 -8.43 -4.72
C GLN A 29 -5.63 -8.13 -4.77
N THR A 30 -4.80 -9.13 -4.51
CA THR A 30 -3.37 -8.94 -4.24
C THR A 30 -2.54 -10.13 -4.72
N GLY A 31 -1.22 -10.00 -4.78
CA GLY A 31 -0.34 -11.12 -5.13
C GLY A 31 -0.29 -11.47 -6.63
N GLY A 32 -0.61 -10.51 -7.50
CA GLY A 32 -0.53 -10.65 -8.96
C GLY A 32 -1.42 -11.79 -9.44
N THR A 33 -0.84 -12.68 -10.24
CA THR A 33 -1.53 -13.87 -10.79
C THR A 33 -2.04 -14.86 -9.74
N ALA A 34 -1.65 -14.73 -8.47
CA ALA A 34 -2.15 -15.59 -7.40
C ALA A 34 -3.51 -15.15 -6.81
N CYS A 35 -3.97 -13.92 -7.11
CA CYS A 35 -5.31 -13.44 -6.75
C CYS A 35 -5.68 -13.62 -5.26
N LEU A 36 -4.80 -13.24 -4.34
CA LEU A 36 -5.04 -13.32 -2.90
C LEU A 36 -6.11 -12.31 -2.46
N ASP A 37 -7.08 -12.76 -1.66
CA ASP A 37 -8.11 -11.92 -1.01
C ASP A 37 -7.58 -11.38 0.34
N SER A 38 -6.90 -10.24 0.29
CA SER A 38 -6.32 -9.62 1.48
C SER A 38 -7.29 -8.63 2.10
N LYS A 39 -7.38 -8.65 3.43
CA LYS A 39 -8.32 -7.81 4.18
C LYS A 39 -7.81 -7.39 5.54
N CYS A 40 -8.20 -6.18 5.96
CA CYS A 40 -8.05 -5.70 7.32
C CYS A 40 -9.19 -4.73 7.68
N GLU A 41 -9.39 -4.51 8.97
CA GLU A 41 -10.32 -3.48 9.45
C GLU A 41 -9.60 -2.13 9.51
N GLY A 42 -10.21 -1.08 8.99
CA GLY A 42 -9.53 0.21 8.95
C GLY A 42 -10.22 1.32 8.19
N VAL A 43 -9.42 2.34 7.90
CA VAL A 43 -9.78 3.53 7.11
C VAL A 43 -8.87 3.58 5.88
N TYR A 44 -9.45 3.72 4.69
CA TYR A 44 -8.71 3.87 3.44
C TYR A 44 -8.45 5.35 3.13
N LEU A 45 -7.23 5.68 2.72
CA LEU A 45 -6.78 7.01 2.32
C LEU A 45 -6.00 6.91 0.99
N PRO A 46 -6.53 7.44 -0.13
CA PRO A 46 -5.76 7.63 -1.36
C PRO A 46 -4.58 8.59 -1.13
N LEU A 47 -3.43 8.32 -1.75
CA LEU A 47 -2.19 9.01 -1.40
C LEU A 47 -1.25 9.16 -2.61
N ALA A 48 -0.69 10.37 -2.81
CA ALA A 48 0.29 10.66 -3.87
C ALA A 48 -0.16 10.24 -5.28
N ASN A 49 -1.43 10.47 -5.59
CA ASN A 49 -2.00 10.26 -6.93
C ASN A 49 -2.21 11.62 -7.57
N ASP A 50 -1.45 11.91 -8.61
CA ASP A 50 -1.46 13.18 -9.32
C ASP A 50 -1.65 12.96 -10.83
N TYR A 51 -1.83 14.03 -11.57
CA TYR A 51 -2.08 14.00 -12.99
C TYR A 51 -1.37 15.15 -13.69
N ASN A 52 -0.56 14.84 -14.70
CA ASN A 52 0.04 15.86 -15.54
C ASN A 52 -0.97 16.34 -16.59
N GLU A 53 -1.41 17.59 -16.48
CA GLU A 53 -2.40 18.15 -17.41
C GLU A 53 -1.88 18.33 -18.84
N GLU A 54 -0.59 18.53 -19.05
CA GLU A 54 0.00 18.75 -20.38
C GLU A 54 0.21 17.42 -21.11
N THR A 55 0.83 16.45 -20.44
CA THR A 55 1.12 15.12 -21.04
C THR A 55 -0.07 14.17 -20.96
N LYS A 56 -1.09 14.52 -20.16
CA LYS A 56 -2.26 13.70 -19.87
C LYS A 56 -1.93 12.38 -19.17
N GLU A 57 -0.83 12.35 -18.42
CA GLU A 57 -0.32 11.16 -17.73
C GLU A 57 -0.73 11.12 -16.26
N PHE A 58 -1.15 9.94 -15.80
CA PHE A 58 -1.34 9.67 -14.39
C PHE A 58 0.01 9.45 -13.70
N LEU A 59 0.22 10.12 -12.59
CA LEU A 59 1.45 10.07 -11.81
C LEU A 59 1.14 9.45 -10.44
N SER A 60 1.58 8.21 -10.26
CA SER A 60 1.42 7.52 -8.98
C SER A 60 2.57 6.54 -8.74
N PRO A 61 3.03 6.37 -7.49
CA PRO A 61 4.01 5.35 -7.16
C PRO A 61 3.53 3.92 -7.45
N GLU A 62 2.21 3.72 -7.57
CA GLU A 62 1.60 2.46 -8.00
C GLU A 62 2.26 1.89 -9.27
N ILE A 63 2.57 2.74 -10.25
CA ILE A 63 3.13 2.30 -11.54
C ILE A 63 4.50 1.65 -11.32
N GLU A 64 5.37 2.30 -10.55
CA GLU A 64 6.72 1.79 -10.24
C GLU A 64 6.66 0.54 -9.35
N LEU A 65 5.76 0.51 -8.37
CA LEU A 65 5.54 -0.66 -7.51
C LEU A 65 5.04 -1.86 -8.32
N SER A 66 4.05 -1.67 -9.20
CA SER A 66 3.52 -2.73 -10.06
C SER A 66 4.60 -3.28 -10.98
N ASN A 67 5.36 -2.40 -11.64
CA ASN A 67 6.48 -2.81 -12.50
C ASN A 67 7.54 -3.63 -11.74
N TYR A 68 7.81 -3.29 -10.48
CA TYR A 68 8.74 -4.04 -9.64
C TYR A 68 8.28 -5.48 -9.40
N PHE A 69 7.02 -5.66 -8.98
CA PHE A 69 6.46 -7.00 -8.72
C PHE A 69 6.16 -7.80 -9.99
N GLN A 70 5.96 -7.15 -11.13
CA GLN A 70 5.92 -7.82 -12.44
C GLN A 70 7.31 -8.15 -12.99
N GLY A 71 8.36 -7.52 -12.45
CA GLY A 71 9.74 -7.63 -12.91
C GLY A 71 10.39 -9.00 -12.69
N ALA A 72 11.69 -9.11 -13.01
CA ALA A 72 12.39 -10.39 -13.11
C ALA A 72 12.38 -11.26 -11.84
N LYS A 73 12.31 -10.63 -10.66
CA LYS A 73 12.33 -11.32 -9.36
C LYS A 73 11.08 -12.17 -9.15
N TYR A 74 9.90 -11.59 -9.41
CA TYR A 74 8.61 -12.22 -9.11
C TYR A 74 7.86 -12.67 -10.35
N LYS A 75 8.17 -12.12 -11.53
CA LYS A 75 7.56 -12.49 -12.82
C LYS A 75 6.03 -12.45 -12.77
N GLY A 76 5.46 -11.49 -12.04
CA GLY A 76 4.00 -11.34 -11.86
C GLY A 76 3.37 -12.29 -10.84
N SER A 77 4.16 -13.05 -10.07
CA SER A 77 3.64 -13.87 -8.96
C SER A 77 3.44 -13.10 -7.66
N GLY A 78 3.67 -11.78 -7.67
CA GLY A 78 3.37 -10.87 -6.57
C GLY A 78 3.90 -11.21 -5.19
N ALA A 79 5.08 -11.83 -5.07
CA ALA A 79 5.72 -12.13 -3.78
C ALA A 79 4.84 -12.91 -2.77
N ILE A 80 4.07 -13.90 -3.22
CA ILE A 80 3.11 -14.68 -2.40
C ILE A 80 3.67 -15.35 -1.13
N LYS A 81 5.00 -15.40 -0.95
CA LYS A 81 5.67 -15.99 0.22
C LYS A 81 6.19 -14.93 1.19
N GLY A 82 5.80 -13.67 1.02
CA GLY A 82 6.41 -12.55 1.70
C GLY A 82 7.42 -11.82 0.84
N ILE A 83 7.82 -10.64 1.31
CA ILE A 83 8.91 -9.85 0.75
C ILE A 83 10.18 -9.99 1.61
N ASP A 84 11.32 -9.57 1.09
CA ASP A 84 12.62 -9.58 1.75
C ASP A 84 13.25 -8.18 1.84
N GLN A 85 14.50 -8.11 2.31
CA GLN A 85 15.21 -6.84 2.51
C GLN A 85 15.60 -6.14 1.20
N GLU A 86 15.70 -6.85 0.09
CA GLU A 86 15.90 -6.22 -1.22
C GLU A 86 14.61 -5.52 -1.66
N ASP A 87 13.47 -6.16 -1.48
CA ASP A 87 12.17 -5.54 -1.78
C ASP A 87 11.94 -4.30 -0.92
N VAL A 88 12.27 -4.37 0.38
CA VAL A 88 12.17 -3.21 1.28
C VAL A 88 12.99 -2.04 0.75
N LYS A 89 14.18 -2.27 0.21
CA LYS A 89 15.02 -1.20 -0.36
C LYS A 89 14.38 -0.57 -1.58
N GLU A 90 13.86 -1.37 -2.49
CA GLU A 90 13.22 -0.89 -3.72
C GLU A 90 11.92 -0.14 -3.42
N ILE A 91 11.06 -0.70 -2.55
CA ILE A 91 9.83 -0.05 -2.09
C ILE A 91 10.16 1.29 -1.42
N ASN A 92 11.16 1.33 -0.54
CA ASN A 92 11.57 2.58 0.11
C ASN A 92 12.14 3.61 -0.88
N ALA A 93 12.84 3.18 -1.93
CA ALA A 93 13.32 4.07 -2.98
C ALA A 93 12.15 4.74 -3.72
N ILE A 94 11.12 3.96 -4.08
CA ILE A 94 9.90 4.45 -4.73
C ILE A 94 9.12 5.41 -3.82
N ILE A 95 8.89 5.01 -2.56
CA ILE A 95 8.22 5.85 -1.54
C ILE A 95 8.96 7.17 -1.32
N ASN A 96 10.30 7.12 -1.25
CA ASN A 96 11.11 8.31 -1.05
C ASN A 96 11.05 9.26 -2.25
N LYS A 97 11.08 8.73 -3.47
CA LYS A 97 10.91 9.52 -4.70
C LYS A 97 9.55 10.25 -4.71
N ALA A 98 8.53 9.64 -4.14
CA ALA A 98 7.20 10.23 -4.00
C ALA A 98 7.06 11.22 -2.82
N GLY A 99 8.13 11.48 -2.06
CA GLY A 99 8.09 12.37 -0.89
C GLY A 99 7.34 11.78 0.32
N LEU A 100 7.08 10.48 0.32
CA LEU A 100 6.25 9.81 1.34
C LEU A 100 7.07 9.23 2.50
N SER A 101 8.40 9.26 2.40
CA SER A 101 9.31 8.69 3.40
C SER A 101 9.23 9.37 4.77
N GLY A 102 8.64 10.57 4.87
CA GLY A 102 8.31 11.21 6.15
C GLY A 102 7.12 10.54 6.87
N LEU A 103 6.12 10.10 6.10
CA LEU A 103 4.84 9.61 6.58
C LEU A 103 4.80 8.08 6.76
N ILE A 104 5.38 7.31 5.83
CA ILE A 104 5.27 5.85 5.82
C ILE A 104 6.63 5.18 5.83
N GLU A 105 6.68 4.00 6.44
CA GLU A 105 7.84 3.11 6.49
C GLU A 105 7.37 1.65 6.36
N VAL A 106 8.11 0.82 5.61
CA VAL A 106 7.79 -0.62 5.52
C VAL A 106 8.01 -1.30 6.87
N ASP A 107 7.04 -2.11 7.29
CA ASP A 107 7.11 -2.83 8.54
C ASP A 107 7.94 -4.12 8.39
N VAL A 108 9.23 -4.01 8.71
CA VAL A 108 10.19 -5.12 8.61
C VAL A 108 9.91 -6.31 9.55
N GLU A 109 9.05 -6.14 10.55
CA GLU A 109 8.62 -7.22 11.43
C GLU A 109 7.49 -8.06 10.82
N ARG A 110 6.84 -7.56 9.75
CA ARG A 110 5.68 -8.19 9.10
C ARG A 110 5.88 -8.50 7.62
N LEU A 111 7.14 -8.64 7.17
CA LEU A 111 7.46 -8.89 5.74
C LEU A 111 6.84 -10.18 5.18
N ALA A 112 6.71 -11.23 6.00
CA ALA A 112 6.06 -12.48 5.60
C ALA A 112 4.55 -12.34 5.33
N ALA A 113 3.93 -11.26 5.83
CA ALA A 113 2.53 -10.92 5.61
C ALA A 113 2.35 -9.77 4.60
N SER A 114 3.41 -9.46 3.85
CA SER A 114 3.44 -8.46 2.79
C SER A 114 3.63 -9.14 1.45
N HIS A 115 2.92 -8.67 0.44
CA HIS A 115 2.99 -9.15 -0.93
C HIS A 115 2.51 -8.04 -1.86
N GLU A 116 2.58 -8.25 -3.17
CA GLU A 116 2.14 -7.25 -4.14
C GLU A 116 0.73 -6.73 -3.84
N ALA A 117 0.55 -5.40 -3.96
CA ALA A 117 -0.66 -4.66 -3.62
C ALA A 117 -1.07 -4.73 -2.14
N TRP A 118 -0.21 -5.29 -1.26
CA TRP A 118 -0.47 -5.42 0.18
C TRP A 118 0.82 -5.39 1.01
N ILE A 119 1.42 -4.21 1.18
CA ILE A 119 2.66 -4.07 1.95
C ILE A 119 2.35 -3.58 3.36
N ARG A 120 2.75 -4.32 4.39
CA ARG A 120 2.62 -3.89 5.78
C ARG A 120 3.53 -2.68 6.04
N ILE A 121 2.94 -1.63 6.60
CA ILE A 121 3.63 -0.38 6.90
C ILE A 121 3.41 0.08 8.34
N LYS A 122 4.32 0.93 8.80
CA LYS A 122 4.19 1.80 9.96
C LYS A 122 3.93 3.22 9.44
N ILE A 123 2.90 3.88 9.96
CA ILE A 123 2.54 5.25 9.63
C ILE A 123 3.01 6.14 10.78
N LYS A 124 3.83 7.13 10.47
CA LYS A 124 4.50 7.99 11.45
C LYS A 124 3.66 9.23 11.77
N ASP A 125 3.88 9.78 12.96
CA ASP A 125 3.38 11.11 13.33
C ASP A 125 4.26 12.17 12.68
N ASP A 126 4.03 12.44 11.38
CA ASP A 126 4.72 13.52 10.71
C ASP A 126 4.01 14.84 10.98
N LYS A 127 4.50 15.56 12.00
CA LYS A 127 3.95 16.86 12.41
C LYS A 127 4.03 17.94 11.33
N ASN A 128 4.82 17.73 10.27
CA ASN A 128 4.88 18.65 9.14
C ASN A 128 3.80 18.33 8.09
N ILE A 129 3.21 17.13 8.12
CA ILE A 129 2.23 16.64 7.16
C ILE A 129 0.91 16.36 7.90
N GLN A 130 0.01 17.35 7.94
CA GLN A 130 -1.30 17.24 8.60
C GLN A 130 -2.34 16.40 7.82
N LEU A 131 -1.92 15.36 7.10
CA LEU A 131 -2.83 14.49 6.34
C LEU A 131 -3.66 13.58 7.25
N ILE A 132 -3.09 13.17 8.39
CA ILE A 132 -3.71 12.22 9.34
C ILE A 132 -3.72 12.87 10.72
N CYS A 133 -4.91 13.15 11.26
CA CYS A 133 -5.10 13.83 12.53
C CYS A 133 -6.13 13.10 13.40
N GLY A 134 -6.01 13.24 14.72
CA GLY A 134 -6.96 12.66 15.69
C GLY A 134 -6.74 11.17 16.01
N PHE A 135 -5.69 10.54 15.45
CA PHE A 135 -5.24 9.23 15.86
C PHE A 135 -4.26 9.31 17.04
N GLU A 136 -4.24 8.27 17.86
CA GLU A 136 -3.36 8.12 19.02
C GLU A 136 -2.41 6.93 18.84
N ASN A 137 -1.33 6.87 19.62
CA ASN A 137 -0.39 5.72 19.67
C ASN A 137 0.39 5.47 18.36
N TYR A 138 1.06 6.50 17.85
CA TYR A 138 1.99 6.35 16.73
C TYR A 138 3.23 5.52 17.10
N PRO A 139 3.87 4.83 16.11
CA PRO A 139 3.41 4.72 14.73
C PRO A 139 2.17 3.83 14.61
N LEU A 140 1.22 4.24 13.75
CA LEU A 140 0.04 3.43 13.46
C LEU A 140 0.44 2.26 12.57
N LYS A 141 -0.30 1.15 12.68
CA LYS A 141 -0.16 0.05 11.73
C LYS A 141 -1.00 0.32 10.51
N GLY A 142 -0.48 -0.03 9.34
CA GLY A 142 -1.24 0.09 8.11
C GLY A 142 -0.79 -0.87 7.03
N VAL A 143 -1.42 -0.69 5.88
CA VAL A 143 -1.12 -1.39 4.64
C VAL A 143 -0.97 -0.35 3.54
N LEU A 144 0.11 -0.41 2.78
CA LEU A 144 0.24 0.27 1.50
C LEU A 144 -0.37 -0.62 0.42
N THR A 145 -1.29 -0.08 -0.37
CA THR A 145 -2.09 -0.86 -1.33
C THR A 145 -2.33 -0.06 -2.62
N TRP A 146 -2.53 -0.77 -3.72
CA TRP A 146 -2.80 -0.24 -5.06
C TRP A 146 -3.53 -1.34 -5.87
N ALA A 147 -3.85 -1.12 -7.15
CA ALA A 147 -4.52 -2.14 -7.95
C ALA A 147 -3.63 -3.37 -8.14
N ASN A 148 -4.24 -4.57 -8.16
CA ASN A 148 -3.51 -5.77 -8.52
C ASN A 148 -3.08 -5.71 -9.98
N SER A 149 -1.97 -6.36 -10.31
CA SER A 149 -1.40 -6.28 -11.65
C SER A 149 -1.87 -7.38 -12.62
N ASP A 150 -2.77 -8.26 -12.16
CA ASP A 150 -3.52 -9.26 -12.96
C ASP A 150 -4.78 -8.63 -13.57
#